data_AF-A0A538DR33-F1
#
_entry.id   AF-A0A538DR33-F1
#
_cell.length_a   1.000
_cell.length_b   1.000
_cell.length_c   1.000
_cell.angle_alpha   90.00
_cell.angle_beta   90.00
_cell.angle_gamma   90.00
#
_symmetry.space_group_name_H-M   'P 1'
#
loop_
_entity.id
_entity.type
_entity.pdbx_description
1 polymer ?
#
loop_
_entity_poly.entity_id
_entity_poly.type
_entity_poly.pdbx_seq_one_letter_code
_entity_poly.pdbx_strand_id
1 'polypeptide(L)' 'MADTWRSIGVDDVRPGDRIRHREQEFTVARVDSPFLGMDQMVCFIEDTPTRWAAYPAARTQEVEITGR' A
#
# COMPACT_ATOMS: atom_id res chain seq x y z
N MET A 1 -20.83 8.80 -5.29
CA MET A 1 -19.89 9.74 -4.67
C MET A 1 -18.52 9.45 -5.26
N ALA A 2 -17.76 10.46 -5.68
CA ALA A 2 -16.41 10.23 -6.16
C ALA A 2 -15.52 9.85 -4.97
N ASP A 3 -14.76 8.76 -5.08
CA ASP A 3 -13.76 8.39 -4.09
C ASP A 3 -12.77 9.56 -3.94
N THR A 4 -12.66 10.09 -2.72
CA THR A 4 -11.72 11.18 -2.42
C THR A 4 -10.40 10.57 -2.02
N TRP A 5 -9.43 10.68 -2.92
CA TRP A 5 -8.06 10.22 -2.71
C TRP A 5 -7.26 11.28 -1.97
N ARG A 6 -6.51 10.87 -0.94
CA ARG A 6 -5.57 11.73 -0.20
C ARG A 6 -4.21 11.07 -0.10
N SER A 7 -3.14 11.84 -0.22
CA SER A 7 -1.78 11.35 0.01
C SER A 7 -1.54 11.06 1.50
N ILE A 8 -0.91 9.93 1.79
CA ILE A 8 -0.39 9.55 3.10
C ILE A 8 1.00 8.96 2.97
N GLY A 9 1.80 9.02 4.04
CA GLY A 9 3.07 8.32 4.10
C GLY A 9 2.86 6.81 4.05
N VAL A 10 3.78 6.08 3.42
CA VAL A 10 3.72 4.61 3.38
C VAL A 10 3.72 3.96 4.77
N ASP A 11 4.27 4.61 5.78
CA ASP A 11 4.26 4.14 7.17
C ASP A 11 2.88 4.29 7.86
N ASP A 12 1.98 5.09 7.30
CA ASP A 12 0.61 5.27 7.83
C ASP A 12 -0.41 4.26 7.26
N VAL A 13 0.02 3.49 6.25
CA VAL A 13 -0.78 2.46 5.58
C VAL A 13 -0.94 1.24 6.47
N ARG A 14 -2.15 0.71 6.56
CA ARG A 14 -2.49 -0.46 7.36
C ARG A 14 -3.17 -1.54 6.52
N PRO A 15 -3.07 -2.83 6.93
CA PRO A 15 -3.93 -3.86 6.37
C PRO A 15 -5.42 -3.46 6.44
N GLY A 16 -6.14 -3.64 5.35
CA GLY A 16 -7.51 -3.20 5.14
C GLY A 16 -7.65 -1.88 4.39
N ASP A 17 -6.60 -1.06 4.32
CA ASP A 17 -6.64 0.20 3.57
C ASP A 17 -6.76 -0.07 2.06
N ARG A 18 -7.62 0.69 1.37
CA ARG A 18 -7.66 0.74 -0.09
C ARG A 18 -6.77 1.88 -0.56
N ILE A 19 -5.68 1.52 -1.22
CA ILE A 19 -4.65 2.48 -1.65
C ILE A 19 -4.49 2.50 -3.17
N ARG A 20 -3.93 3.60 -3.67
CA ARG A 20 -3.35 3.69 -5.01
C ARG A 20 -1.84 3.91 -4.90
N HIS A 21 -1.09 2.99 -5.49
CA HIS A 21 0.38 3.03 -5.57
C HIS A 21 0.82 2.78 -7.01
N ARG A 22 1.52 3.76 -7.61
CA ARG A 22 2.01 3.70 -9.01
C ARG A 22 0.91 3.24 -9.99
N GLU A 23 -0.21 3.94 -9.96
CA GLU A 23 -1.41 3.68 -10.79
C GLU A 23 -2.14 2.36 -10.49
N GLN A 24 -1.63 1.53 -9.58
CA GLN A 24 -2.32 0.32 -9.13
C GLN A 24 -3.16 0.60 -7.91
N GLU A 25 -4.44 0.27 -8.03
CA GLU A 25 -5.40 0.36 -6.94
C GLU A 25 -5.69 -1.04 -6.39
N PHE A 26 -5.58 -1.20 -5.07
CA PHE A 26 -5.80 -2.48 -4.39
C PHE A 26 -6.09 -2.29 -2.90
N THR A 27 -6.59 -3.35 -2.27
CA THR A 27 -6.73 -3.44 -0.82
C THR A 27 -5.49 -4.09 -0.23
N VAL A 28 -4.87 -3.46 0.75
CA VAL A 28 -3.68 -3.98 1.42
C VAL A 28 -4.10 -5.14 2.32
N ALA A 29 -3.67 -6.36 2.01
CA ALA A 29 -3.87 -7.52 2.87
C ALA A 29 -2.81 -7.61 3.97
N ARG A 30 -1.57 -7.22 3.67
CA ARG A 30 -0.44 -7.23 4.61
C ARG A 30 0.58 -6.14 4.25
N VAL A 31 1.32 -5.68 5.27
CA VAL A 31 2.48 -4.81 5.11
C VAL A 31 3.70 -5.55 5.65
N ASP A 32 4.69 -5.80 4.79
CA ASP A 32 5.96 -6.40 5.18
C ASP A 32 6.99 -5.28 5.37
N SER A 33 7.51 -5.15 6.59
CA SER A 33 8.62 -4.25 6.91
C SER A 33 9.51 -4.81 8.03
N PRO A 34 10.85 -4.78 7.89
CA PRO A 34 11.59 -4.38 6.69
C PRO A 34 11.33 -5.34 5.51
N PHE A 35 11.44 -4.84 4.28
CA PHE A 35 11.26 -5.68 3.10
C PHE A 35 12.61 -6.10 2.50
N LEU A 36 12.81 -7.41 2.28
CA LEU A 36 14.07 -8.00 1.78
C LEU A 36 15.32 -7.58 2.59
N GLY A 37 15.16 -7.35 3.91
CA GLY A 37 16.24 -6.91 4.80
C GLY A 37 16.64 -5.44 4.63
N MET A 38 15.85 -4.64 3.91
CA MET A 38 16.06 -3.21 3.71
C MET A 38 15.11 -2.41 4.59
N ASP A 39 15.62 -1.79 5.66
CA ASP A 39 14.82 -1.02 6.63
C ASP A 39 14.12 0.19 6.01
N GLN A 40 14.69 0.76 4.95
CA GLN A 40 14.13 1.86 4.19
C GLN A 40 12.99 1.45 3.24
N MET A 41 12.62 0.17 3.20
CA MET A 41 11.56 -0.33 2.33
C MET A 41 10.44 -1.04 3.10
N VAL A 42 9.25 -0.89 2.55
CA VAL A 42 8.06 -1.65 2.91
C VAL A 42 7.54 -2.36 1.66
N CYS A 43 6.74 -3.39 1.85
CA CYS A 43 6.02 -4.02 0.74
C CYS A 43 4.56 -4.20 1.11
N PHE A 44 3.67 -3.65 0.28
CA PHE A 44 2.25 -3.89 0.39
C PHE A 44 1.89 -5.16 -0.36
N ILE A 45 1.21 -6.07 0.32
CA ILE A 45 0.75 -7.32 -0.26
C ILE A 45 -0.74 -7.18 -0.55
N GLU A 46 -1.11 -7.46 -1.78
CA GLU A 46 -2.50 -7.77 -2.14
C GLU A 46 -2.67 -9.28 -2.16
N ASP A 47 -3.71 -9.74 -1.47
CA ASP A 47 -4.08 -11.14 -1.42
C ASP A 47 -5.59 -11.26 -1.64
N THR A 48 -5.97 -11.42 -2.91
CA THR A 48 -7.36 -11.62 -3.33
C THR A 48 -7.47 -12.95 -4.06
N PRO A 49 -8.67 -13.56 -4.14
CA PRO A 49 -8.86 -14.81 -4.87
C PRO A 49 -8.43 -14.76 -6.36
N THR A 50 -8.41 -13.57 -6.95
CA THR A 50 -8.10 -13.34 -8.37
C THR A 50 -6.67 -12.86 -8.62
N ARG A 51 -6.02 -12.27 -7.62
CA ARG A 51 -4.70 -11.65 -7.76
C ARG A 51 -3.94 -11.70 -6.44
N TRP A 52 -2.71 -12.19 -6.52
CA TRP A 52 -1.70 -12.06 -5.48
C TRP A 52 -0.53 -11.23 -6.02
N ALA A 53 -0.20 -10.13 -5.36
CA ALA A 53 0.83 -9.21 -5.83
C ALA A 53 1.56 -8.51 -4.68
N ALA A 54 2.85 -8.29 -4.87
CA ALA A 54 3.72 -7.57 -3.95
C ALA A 54 4.11 -6.21 -4.55
N TYR A 55 3.93 -5.15 -3.77
CA TYR A 55 4.15 -3.77 -4.17
C TYR A 55 5.19 -3.11 -3.26
N PRO A 56 6.49 -3.22 -3.60
CA PRO A 56 7.54 -2.60 -2.81
C PRO A 56 7.51 -1.07 -2.95
N ALA A 57 7.66 -0.38 -1.83
CA ALA A 57 7.73 1.07 -1.76
C ALA A 57 8.85 1.51 -0.80
N ALA A 58 9.51 2.61 -1.11
CA ALA A 58 10.46 3.21 -0.17
C ALA A 58 9.70 4.00 0.90
N ARG A 59 10.20 4.02 2.14
CA ARG A 59 9.59 4.73 3.29
C ARG A 59 9.40 6.24 3.07
N THR A 60 10.16 6.81 2.15
CA THR A 60 10.07 8.22 1.76
C THR A 60 8.98 8.51 0.73
N GLN A 61 8.29 7.49 0.21
CA GLN A 61 7.22 7.66 -0.76
C GLN A 61 5.87 7.90 -0.07
N GLU A 62 4.96 8.50 -0.81
CA GLU A 62 3.55 8.60 -0.45
C GLU A 62 2.71 7.66 -1.33
N VAL A 63 1.56 7.26 -0.79
CA VAL A 63 0.50 6.59 -1.54
C VAL A 63 -0.81 7.34 -1.35
N GLU A 64 -1.76 7.14 -2.26
CA GLU A 64 -3.09 7.70 -2.06
C GLU A 64 -3.97 6.67 -1.33
N ILE A 65 -4.82 7.13 -0.40
CA ILE A 65 -5.82 6.31 0.29
C ILE A 65 -7.22 6.88 0.05
N THR A 66 -8.23 6.01 0.00
CA THR A 66 -9.65 6.38 0.02
C THR A 66 -10.41 5.70 1.16
N GLY A 67 -11.49 6.31 1.64
CA GLY A 67 -12.47 5.66 2.51
C GLY A 67 -12.09 5.47 3.98
N ARG A 68 -11.16 6.27 4.52
CA ARG A 68 -10.70 6.19 5.92
C ARG A 68 -11.07 7.42 6.75
#